data_AF-A0A4Y2QCP5-F1
#
_entry.id   AF-A0A4Y2QCP5-F1
#
_cell.length_a   1.000
_cell.length_b   1.000
_cell.length_c   1.000
_cell.angle_alpha   90.00
_cell.angle_beta   90.00
_cell.angle_gamma   90.00
#
_symmetry.space_group_name_H-M   'P 1'
#
loop_
_entity.id
_entity.type
_entity.pdbx_description
1 polymer ?
#
loop_
_entity_poly.entity_id
_entity_poly.type
_entity_poly.pdbx_seq_one_letter_code
_entity_poly.pdbx_strand_id
1 'polypeptide(L)'
;MHARNTVCEGLEDLANVKMDTTDKHADASDSRVKRDIEDIKKLLEWFLLHDPFPVVEKIISIASGVVGDEQINCHNARKVGITSMTKMFGQTFNNIKLKRVDKVLLLLTISSAIKVHDEKVPIDHVL
;
A
#
# COMPACT_ATOMS: atom_id res chain seq x y z
N MET A 1 13.27 21.71 -22.08
CA MET A 1 13.87 21.31 -20.79
C MET A 1 14.26 22.58 -20.04
N HIS A 2 13.29 23.30 -19.45
CA HIS A 2 13.58 24.61 -18.85
C HIS A 2 12.83 24.90 -17.54
N ALA A 3 11.80 24.12 -17.18
CA ALA A 3 10.98 24.38 -15.99
C ALA A 3 11.48 23.67 -14.70
N ARG A 4 12.32 22.63 -14.81
CA ARG A 4 12.85 21.91 -13.63
C ARG A 4 14.02 22.62 -12.95
N ASN A 5 14.63 23.59 -13.64
CA ASN A 5 15.82 24.30 -13.15
C ASN A 5 15.45 25.41 -12.16
N THR A 6 14.33 26.11 -12.35
CA THR A 6 13.98 27.28 -11.51
C THR A 6 13.63 26.94 -10.06
N VAL A 7 13.03 25.77 -9.80
CA VAL A 7 12.73 25.34 -8.42
C VAL A 7 14.00 24.93 -7.69
N CYS A 8 14.91 24.22 -8.37
CA CYS A 8 16.20 23.81 -7.80
C CYS A 8 17.11 25.03 -7.55
N GLU A 9 17.20 25.94 -8.52
CA GLU A 9 17.94 27.21 -8.38
C GLU A 9 17.41 28.06 -7.22
N GLY A 10 16.07 28.16 -7.07
CA GLY A 10 15.48 28.90 -5.94
C GLY A 10 15.75 28.26 -4.57
N LEU A 11 15.83 26.93 -4.49
CA LEU A 11 16.20 26.20 -3.28
C LEU A 11 17.70 26.37 -2.95
N GLU A 12 18.55 26.38 -3.96
CA GLU A 12 19.99 26.61 -3.86
C GLU A 12 20.30 28.01 -3.33
N ASP A 13 19.64 29.03 -3.88
CA ASP A 13 19.75 30.42 -3.42
C ASP A 13 19.25 30.57 -1.98
N LEU A 14 18.12 29.94 -1.62
CA LEU A 14 17.58 29.96 -0.26
C LEU A 14 18.53 29.30 0.75
N ALA A 15 19.14 28.18 0.37
CA ALA A 15 20.09 27.46 1.21
C ALA A 15 21.50 28.09 1.20
N ASN A 16 21.75 29.06 0.30
CA ASN A 16 23.07 29.61 -0.01
C ASN A 16 24.10 28.51 -0.34
N VAL A 17 23.64 27.47 -1.04
CA VAL A 17 24.44 26.35 -1.52
C VAL A 17 24.31 26.34 -3.04
N LYS A 18 25.42 26.40 -3.77
CA LYS A 18 25.42 26.19 -5.22
C LYS A 18 25.66 24.72 -5.52
N MET A 19 24.75 24.07 -6.22
CA MET A 19 24.99 22.74 -6.74
C MET A 19 25.85 22.89 -7.99
N ASP A 20 27.17 22.93 -7.81
CA ASP A 20 28.05 22.61 -8.92
C ASP A 20 27.71 21.17 -9.32
N THR A 21 27.25 20.95 -10.55
CA THR A 21 27.20 19.62 -11.17
C THR A 21 28.63 19.15 -11.46
N THR A 22 29.45 19.13 -10.42
CA THR A 22 30.73 18.44 -10.39
C THR A 22 30.48 16.95 -10.19
N ASP A 23 31.48 16.15 -10.56
CA ASP A 23 31.57 14.68 -10.53
C ASP A 23 31.15 14.01 -9.19
N LYS A 24 30.87 14.80 -8.15
CA LYS A 24 30.36 14.40 -6.84
C LYS A 24 28.86 14.06 -6.84
N HIS A 25 28.09 14.51 -7.84
CA HIS A 25 26.67 14.21 -7.99
C HIS A 25 26.38 13.36 -9.23
N ALA A 26 27.10 12.25 -9.39
CA ALA A 26 26.92 11.33 -10.52
C ALA A 26 25.47 10.86 -10.68
N ASP A 27 24.71 10.74 -9.57
CA ASP A 27 23.28 10.42 -9.51
C ASP A 27 22.38 11.42 -10.23
N ALA A 28 22.72 12.71 -10.18
CA ALA A 28 21.98 13.77 -10.85
C ALA A 28 22.46 14.03 -12.28
N SER A 29 23.44 13.27 -12.78
CA SER A 29 23.95 13.44 -14.15
C SER A 29 22.88 13.16 -15.19
N ASP A 30 22.93 13.88 -16.31
CA ASP A 30 21.99 13.71 -17.43
C ASP A 30 21.90 12.25 -17.91
N SER A 31 23.02 11.51 -17.86
CA SER A 31 23.06 10.10 -18.24
C SER A 31 22.21 9.21 -17.34
N ARG A 32 22.23 9.45 -16.02
CA ARG A 32 21.45 8.68 -15.04
C ARG A 32 20.00 9.13 -15.03
N VAL A 33 19.74 10.43 -15.10
CA VAL A 33 18.38 10.97 -15.27
C VAL A 33 17.72 10.39 -16.53
N LYS A 34 18.44 10.31 -17.64
CA LYS A 34 17.92 9.70 -18.88
C LYS A 34 17.64 8.21 -18.70
N ARG A 35 18.53 7.47 -18.03
CA ARG A 35 18.33 6.04 -17.74
C ARG A 35 17.10 5.82 -16.86
N ASP A 36 16.97 6.58 -15.79
CA ASP A 36 15.83 6.48 -14.87
C ASP A 36 14.52 6.79 -15.59
N ILE A 37 14.50 7.78 -16.49
CA ILE A 37 13.34 8.07 -17.34
C ILE A 37 12.99 6.87 -18.23
N GLU A 38 13.98 6.25 -18.88
CA GLU A 38 13.73 5.06 -19.72
C GLU A 38 13.27 3.85 -18.88
N ASP A 39 13.79 3.67 -17.67
CA ASP A 39 13.37 2.58 -16.79
C ASP A 39 11.97 2.81 -16.21
N ILE A 40 11.61 4.05 -15.88
CA ILE A 40 10.23 4.43 -15.53
C ILE A 40 9.27 4.13 -16.68
N LYS A 41 9.65 4.43 -17.94
CA LYS A 41 8.80 4.10 -19.10
C LYS A 41 8.55 2.61 -19.21
N LYS A 42 9.59 1.77 -19.08
CA LYS A 42 9.43 0.31 -19.10
C LYS A 42 8.50 -0.18 -18.00
N LEU A 43 8.64 0.38 -16.79
CA LEU A 43 7.78 0.02 -15.66
C LEU A 43 6.32 0.43 -15.91
N LEU A 44 6.10 1.60 -16.50
CA LEU A 44 4.76 2.06 -16.89
C LEU A 44 4.15 1.19 -17.99
N GLU A 45 4.91 0.88 -19.04
CA GLU A 45 4.48 -0.05 -20.10
C GLU A 45 4.12 -1.42 -19.50
N TRP A 46 4.89 -1.88 -18.52
CA TRP A 46 4.62 -3.12 -17.82
C TRP A 46 3.32 -3.08 -17.03
N PHE A 47 3.08 -2.03 -16.23
CA PHE A 47 1.83 -1.85 -15.49
C PHE A 47 0.61 -1.60 -16.39
N LEU A 48 0.79 -1.01 -17.57
CA LEU A 48 -0.29 -0.85 -18.55
C LEU A 48 -0.76 -2.20 -19.10
N LEU A 49 0.17 -3.13 -19.30
CA LEU A 49 -0.14 -4.51 -19.71
C LEU A 49 -0.63 -5.36 -18.53
N HIS A 50 -0.17 -5.06 -17.31
CA HIS A 50 -0.40 -5.84 -16.10
C HIS A 50 -0.92 -4.91 -15.02
N ASP A 51 -2.25 -4.72 -15.02
CA ASP A 51 -2.92 -3.92 -14.00
C ASP A 51 -2.51 -4.44 -12.61
N PRO A 52 -1.82 -3.62 -11.80
CA PRO A 52 -1.40 -4.05 -10.47
C PRO A 52 -2.59 -4.14 -9.49
N PHE A 53 -3.74 -3.54 -9.83
CA PHE A 53 -4.95 -3.55 -9.02
C PHE A 53 -6.17 -3.92 -9.88
N PRO A 54 -6.17 -5.13 -10.48
CA PRO A 54 -7.26 -5.55 -11.34
C PRO A 54 -8.55 -5.56 -10.52
N VAL A 55 -9.65 -5.13 -11.12
CA VAL A 55 -10.96 -5.24 -10.49
C VAL A 55 -11.32 -6.71 -10.38
N VAL A 56 -11.20 -7.24 -9.17
CA VAL A 56 -11.49 -8.64 -8.84
C VAL A 56 -12.62 -8.72 -7.82
N GLU A 57 -13.43 -9.77 -7.90
CA GLU A 57 -14.52 -10.01 -6.95
C GLU A 57 -14.02 -10.34 -5.53
N LYS A 58 -12.80 -10.88 -5.43
CA LYS A 58 -12.20 -11.33 -4.18
C LYS A 58 -11.19 -10.32 -3.67
N ILE A 59 -11.14 -10.16 -2.35
CA ILE A 59 -10.12 -9.32 -1.71
C ILE A 59 -8.80 -10.09 -1.69
N ILE A 60 -7.69 -9.46 -2.08
CA ILE A 60 -6.38 -10.11 -2.13
C ILE A 60 -5.37 -9.27 -1.34
N SER A 61 -4.55 -9.92 -0.52
CA SER A 61 -3.41 -9.27 0.14
C SER A 61 -2.30 -9.04 -0.89
N ILE A 62 -1.87 -7.80 -1.08
CA ILE A 62 -0.76 -7.48 -1.99
C ILE A 62 0.57 -8.00 -1.44
N ALA A 63 0.74 -7.96 -0.12
CA ALA A 63 1.98 -8.37 0.54
C ALA A 63 2.18 -9.91 0.50
N SER A 64 1.10 -10.68 0.67
CA SER A 64 1.18 -12.14 0.83
C SER A 64 0.48 -12.95 -0.26
N GLY A 65 -0.26 -12.30 -1.16
CA GLY A 65 -1.11 -12.98 -2.15
C GLY A 65 -2.32 -13.70 -1.56
N VAL A 66 -2.56 -13.64 -0.25
CA VAL A 66 -3.67 -14.34 0.41
C VAL A 66 -5.01 -13.81 -0.07
N VAL A 67 -5.88 -14.72 -0.50
CA VAL A 67 -7.22 -14.40 -0.99
C VAL A 67 -8.25 -14.52 0.13
N GLY A 68 -9.04 -13.46 0.28
CA GLY A 68 -10.23 -13.32 1.12
C GLY A 68 -11.26 -14.41 0.90
N ASP A 69 -11.77 -15.00 1.98
CA ASP A 69 -13.04 -15.72 1.93
C ASP A 69 -14.22 -14.75 2.11
N GLU A 70 -15.45 -15.27 2.02
CA GLU A 70 -16.68 -14.49 2.14
C GLU A 70 -16.88 -13.86 3.53
N GLN A 71 -16.18 -14.34 4.55
CA GLN A 71 -16.27 -13.79 5.92
C GLN A 71 -15.45 -12.52 6.06
N ILE A 72 -14.49 -12.28 5.17
CA ILE A 72 -13.60 -11.12 5.23
C ILE A 72 -14.33 -9.84 4.87
N ASN A 73 -14.29 -8.90 5.81
CA ASN A 73 -14.98 -7.61 5.69
C ASN A 73 -14.04 -6.42 5.90
N CYS A 74 -12.71 -6.62 5.83
CA CYS A 74 -11.72 -5.55 6.08
C CYS A 74 -11.89 -4.34 5.15
N HIS A 75 -12.28 -4.55 3.89
CA HIS A 75 -12.62 -3.48 2.94
C HIS A 75 -13.78 -2.58 3.42
N ASN A 76 -14.66 -3.10 4.28
CA ASN A 76 -15.80 -2.39 4.86
C ASN A 76 -15.52 -1.87 6.29
N ALA A 77 -14.26 -1.84 6.74
CA ALA A 77 -13.90 -1.51 8.12
C ALA A 77 -14.54 -0.22 8.63
N ARG A 78 -14.57 0.83 7.80
CA ARG A 78 -15.20 2.11 8.15
C ARG A 78 -16.70 1.96 8.42
N LYS A 79 -17.42 1.25 7.53
CA LYS A 79 -18.87 1.01 7.67
C LYS A 79 -19.18 0.20 8.93
N VAL A 80 -18.39 -0.84 9.19
CA VAL A 80 -18.50 -1.66 10.39
C VAL A 80 -18.24 -0.82 11.65
N GLY A 81 -17.20 0.01 11.64
CA GLY A 81 -16.86 0.92 12.74
C GLY A 81 -17.97 1.91 13.05
N ILE A 82 -18.50 2.59 12.03
CA ILE A 82 -19.63 3.53 12.19
C ILE A 82 -20.84 2.80 12.77
N THR A 83 -21.21 1.64 12.22
CA THR A 83 -22.34 0.84 12.70
C THR A 83 -22.18 0.48 14.18
N SER A 84 -20.97 0.06 14.58
CA SER A 84 -20.65 -0.27 15.96
C SER A 84 -20.73 0.95 16.88
N MET A 85 -20.22 2.10 16.44
CA MET A 85 -20.34 3.36 17.19
C MET A 85 -21.79 3.82 17.35
N THR A 86 -22.61 3.71 16.31
CA THR A 86 -24.04 4.06 16.39
C THR A 86 -24.77 3.22 17.43
N LYS A 87 -24.43 1.92 17.56
CA LYS A 87 -25.00 1.05 18.60
C LYS A 87 -24.63 1.49 20.02
N MET A 88 -23.50 2.18 20.20
CA MET A 88 -23.04 2.68 21.50
C MET A 88 -23.71 4.01 21.88
N PHE A 89 -24.27 4.74 20.90
CA PHE A 89 -24.91 6.03 21.14
C PHE A 89 -26.10 5.87 22.10
N GLY A 90 -26.18 6.74 23.11
CA GLY A 90 -27.24 6.72 24.13
C GLY A 90 -27.15 5.59 25.16
N GLN A 91 -26.14 4.71 25.10
CA GLN A 91 -25.92 3.69 26.12
C GLN A 91 -24.98 4.17 27.22
N THR A 92 -25.23 3.73 28.45
CA THR A 92 -24.25 3.86 29.55
C THR A 92 -23.15 2.81 29.38
N PHE A 93 -21.96 3.09 29.92
CA PHE A 93 -20.79 2.23 29.75
C PHE A 93 -21.03 0.77 30.16
N ASN A 94 -21.79 0.54 31.23
CA ASN A 94 -22.13 -0.81 31.71
C ASN A 94 -23.00 -1.63 30.74
N ASN A 95 -23.75 -0.95 29.86
CA ASN A 95 -24.66 -1.59 28.91
C ASN A 95 -24.01 -1.90 27.55
N ILE A 96 -22.86 -1.28 27.25
CA ILE A 96 -22.12 -1.51 26.02
C ILE A 96 -21.60 -2.95 25.98
N LYS A 97 -22.01 -3.70 24.95
CA LYS A 97 -21.52 -5.07 24.71
C LYS A 97 -20.81 -5.14 23.36
N LEU A 98 -19.51 -5.43 23.39
CA LEU A 98 -18.71 -5.65 22.19
C LEU A 98 -18.71 -7.13 21.83
N LYS A 99 -19.32 -7.49 20.71
CA LYS A 99 -19.37 -8.88 20.25
C LYS A 99 -18.28 -9.15 19.23
N ARG A 100 -17.71 -10.35 19.25
CA ARG A 100 -16.73 -10.79 18.24
C ARG A 100 -17.30 -10.82 16.81
N VAL A 101 -18.62 -10.96 16.65
CA VAL A 101 -19.28 -10.92 15.34
C VAL A 101 -19.37 -9.51 14.75
N ASP A 102 -19.29 -8.48 15.59
CA ASP A 102 -19.33 -7.07 15.16
C ASP A 102 -17.93 -6.54 14.81
N LYS A 103 -16.88 -7.37 14.96
CA LYS A 103 -15.49 -6.98 14.67
C LYS A 103 -15.21 -7.06 13.18
N VAL A 104 -14.23 -6.28 12.74
CA VAL A 104 -13.66 -6.41 11.40
C VAL A 104 -12.77 -7.65 11.35
N LEU A 105 -12.98 -8.50 10.35
CA LEU A 105 -12.17 -9.66 10.02
C LEU A 105 -11.14 -9.26 8.97
N LEU A 106 -9.87 -9.36 9.36
CA LEU A 106 -8.70 -9.04 8.55
C LEU A 106 -8.32 -10.26 7.70
N LEU A 107 -7.68 -10.05 6.55
CA LEU A 107 -7.14 -11.13 5.71
C LEU A 107 -6.20 -12.08 6.47
N LEU A 108 -5.49 -11.56 7.48
CA LEU A 108 -4.63 -12.35 8.38
C LEU A 108 -5.40 -13.47 9.13
N THR A 109 -6.73 -13.36 9.23
CA THR A 109 -7.57 -14.31 9.95
C THR A 109 -7.85 -15.59 9.15
N ILE A 110 -7.63 -15.58 7.83
CA ILE A 110 -8.13 -16.64 6.91
C ILE A 110 -7.37 -17.94 7.06
N SER A 111 -6.06 -17.90 7.30
CA SER A 111 -5.32 -19.05 7.84
C SER A 111 -3.87 -18.69 8.05
N SER A 112 -3.32 -19.16 9.16
CA SER A 112 -1.88 -19.26 9.38
C SER A 112 -1.25 -20.43 8.61
N ALA A 113 -1.98 -21.09 7.70
CA ALA A 113 -1.53 -22.29 7.00
C ALA A 113 -2.36 -22.65 5.74
N ILE A 114 -1.69 -22.96 4.62
CA ILE A 114 -2.29 -23.48 3.38
C ILE A 114 -2.22 -25.02 3.32
N LYS A 115 -3.10 -25.64 2.53
CA LYS A 115 -3.07 -27.09 2.28
C LYS A 115 -2.29 -27.38 1.00
N VAL A 116 -1.18 -28.11 1.11
CA VAL A 116 -0.30 -28.52 0.00
C VAL A 116 -0.20 -30.04 0.04
N HIS A 117 -0.67 -30.75 -1.00
CA HIS A 117 -0.67 -32.22 -1.05
C HIS A 117 -1.25 -32.89 0.21
N ASP A 118 -2.38 -32.38 0.69
CA ASP A 118 -3.05 -32.80 1.92
C ASP A 118 -2.37 -32.46 3.26
N GLU A 119 -1.16 -31.90 3.22
CA GLU A 119 -0.48 -31.40 4.41
C GLU A 119 -0.76 -29.91 4.65
N LYS A 120 -0.96 -29.56 5.92
CA LYS A 120 -1.22 -28.18 6.33
C LYS A 120 0.11 -27.48 6.62
N VAL A 121 0.56 -26.64 5.70
CA VAL A 121 1.83 -25.91 5.78
C VAL A 121 1.59 -24.50 6.30
N PRO A 122 2.28 -24.05 7.37
CA PRO A 122 2.09 -22.72 7.91
C PRO A 122 2.49 -21.63 6.92
N ILE A 123 1.70 -20.55 6.85
CA ILE A 123 2.01 -19.32 6.12
C ILE A 123 2.75 -18.41 7.09
N ASP A 124 4.01 -18.11 6.78
CA ASP A 124 4.71 -17.03 7.46
C ASP A 124 4.18 -15.70 6.94
N HIS A 125 3.60 -14.89 7.83
CA HIS A 125 3.06 -13.58 7.48
C HIS A 125 4.09 -12.45 7.63
N VAL A 126 5.34 -12.78 8.02
CA VAL A 126 6.42 -11.82 8.21
C VAL A 126 7.44 -11.97 7.08
N LEU A 127 7.36 -11.06 6.11
CA LEU A 127 8.49 -10.60 5.29
C LEU A 127 8.59 -9.09 5.46
#